data_AF-A0A7Z9YWC1-F1
#
_entry.id   AF-A0A7Z9YWC1-F1
#
_cell.length_a   1.000
_cell.length_b   1.000
_cell.length_c   1.000
_cell.angle_alpha   90.00
_cell.angle_beta   90.00
_cell.angle_gamma   90.00
#
_symmetry.space_group_name_H-M   'P 1'
#
loop_
_entity.id
_entity.type
_entity.pdbx_description
1 polymer ?
#
loop_
_entity_poly.entity_id
_entity_poly.type
_entity_poly.pdbx_seq_one_letter_code
_entity_poly.pdbx_strand_id
1 'polypeptide(L)'
;MNIALHDHENNGYPNVALMKLSAWHKAQGDHVEWFNKMFGNYDKVYSSKVFTWTKPDPYLPEDAVIGGTGYDISSTLPNEVEAMMPDYSLYDCDKSYGFLTRGCIRACPWCFVPGKEGRIRAHQDIEDFLQHKEVVLMDNNVLAHSHGIEQIEKMAKMGLKVDFNQGLDARLIDNSIAKLLAKVTWKPSIRLACDSVEMIEPVRKAVELLRWHNATPIRYFCYVLVDDIDDALERIRFLKGIYLDPFCQPYRDKGGNEPTFIQRKFARWVNHKAIFKTTTWEDYCLRYA
;
A
#
# COMPACT_ATOMS: atom_id res chain seq x y z
N MET A 1 16.19 28.12 -5.28
CA MET A 1 15.11 28.34 -4.30
C MET A 1 15.34 27.44 -3.10
N ASN A 2 14.83 27.84 -1.93
CA ASN A 2 14.74 27.00 -0.73
C ASN A 2 13.36 26.35 -0.68
N ILE A 3 13.32 25.03 -0.84
CA ILE A 3 12.11 24.23 -0.96
C ILE A 3 11.93 23.37 0.29
N ALA A 4 10.76 23.47 0.91
CA ALA A 4 10.38 22.59 2.00
C ALA A 4 9.44 21.49 1.55
N LEU A 5 9.69 20.27 2.04
CA LEU A 5 8.78 19.14 1.93
C LEU A 5 8.18 18.82 3.29
N HIS A 6 6.89 18.54 3.33
CA HIS A 6 6.17 18.18 4.55
C HIS A 6 5.42 16.86 4.35
N ASP A 7 5.95 15.79 4.92
CA ASP A 7 5.27 14.50 5.05
C ASP A 7 4.31 14.56 6.23
N HIS A 8 3.02 14.71 5.94
CA HIS A 8 2.02 14.92 6.98
C HIS A 8 1.83 13.70 7.88
N GLU A 9 2.01 12.49 7.34
CA GLU A 9 1.76 11.27 8.12
C GLU A 9 2.95 10.88 8.97
N ASN A 10 4.17 11.11 8.46
CA ASN A 10 5.44 10.78 9.11
C ASN A 10 5.38 9.43 9.88
N ASN A 11 4.82 8.41 9.22
CA ASN A 11 4.47 7.14 9.85
C ASN A 11 5.56 6.07 9.65
N GLY A 12 6.77 6.49 9.24
CA GLY A 12 7.90 5.61 8.94
C GLY A 12 7.82 4.94 7.57
N TYR A 13 6.89 5.36 6.69
CA TYR A 13 6.82 4.90 5.30
C TYR A 13 7.11 6.06 4.34
N PRO A 14 7.99 5.88 3.33
CA PRO A 14 8.40 6.98 2.45
C PRO A 14 7.26 7.45 1.54
N ASN A 15 7.19 8.76 1.33
CA ASN A 15 6.23 9.37 0.42
C ASN A 15 6.85 9.56 -0.97
N VAL A 16 6.52 8.66 -1.92
CA VAL A 16 7.10 8.69 -3.27
C VAL A 16 6.85 10.01 -4.00
N ALA A 17 5.71 10.68 -3.76
CA ALA A 17 5.46 11.98 -4.40
C ALA A 17 6.43 13.06 -3.90
N LEU A 18 6.73 13.08 -2.60
CA LEU A 18 7.73 13.99 -2.03
C LEU A 18 9.16 13.64 -2.50
N MET A 19 9.49 12.35 -2.62
CA MET A 19 10.77 11.92 -3.17
C MET A 19 10.98 12.40 -4.62
N LYS A 20 9.93 12.32 -5.45
CA LYS A 20 9.97 12.81 -6.84
C LYS A 20 10.06 14.34 -6.92
N LEU A 21 9.33 15.06 -6.06
CA LEU A 21 9.46 16.52 -5.93
C LEU A 21 10.88 16.92 -5.50
N SER A 22 11.47 16.21 -4.53
CA SER A 22 12.86 16.44 -4.11
C SER A 22 13.83 16.27 -5.27
N ALA A 23 13.73 15.15 -5.99
CA ALA A 23 14.58 14.87 -7.15
C ALA A 23 14.47 15.97 -8.22
N TRP A 24 13.23 16.38 -8.55
CA TRP A 24 12.97 17.40 -9.56
C TRP A 24 13.54 18.77 -9.19
N HIS A 25 13.37 19.21 -7.93
CA HIS A 25 13.91 20.48 -7.45
C HIS A 25 15.45 20.45 -7.37
N LYS A 26 16.03 19.37 -6.84
CA LYS A 26 17.50 19.21 -6.80
C LYS A 26 18.11 19.23 -8.20
N ALA A 27 17.44 18.66 -9.20
CA ALA A 27 17.91 18.69 -10.59
C ALA A 27 17.97 20.10 -11.20
N GLN A 28 17.22 21.07 -10.65
CA GLN A 28 17.24 22.48 -11.05
C GLN A 28 18.23 23.32 -10.23
N GLY A 29 18.95 22.71 -9.28
CA GLY A 29 19.86 23.41 -8.37
C GLY A 29 19.17 24.04 -7.17
N ASP A 30 17.91 23.70 -6.89
CA ASP A 30 17.23 24.13 -5.66
C ASP A 30 17.74 23.39 -4.43
N HIS A 31 17.72 24.08 -3.29
CA HIS A 31 17.96 23.47 -1.98
C HIS A 31 16.65 22.87 -1.47
N VAL A 32 16.66 21.59 -1.10
CA VAL A 32 15.47 20.87 -0.61
C VAL A 32 15.72 20.37 0.80
N GLU A 33 14.81 20.68 1.72
CA GLU A 33 14.86 20.21 3.10
C GLU A 33 13.47 19.89 3.67
N TRP A 34 13.44 19.28 4.84
CA TRP A 34 12.20 19.04 5.57
C TRP A 34 11.63 20.35 6.13
N PHE A 35 10.30 20.49 6.04
CA PHE A 35 9.59 21.63 6.59
C PHE A 35 9.83 21.77 8.10
N ASN A 36 10.32 22.93 8.50
CA ASN A 36 10.54 23.30 9.88
C ASN A 36 9.72 24.54 10.24
N LYS A 37 8.64 24.33 10.98
CA LYS A 37 7.71 25.39 11.41
C LYS A 37 8.31 26.49 12.29
N MET A 38 9.47 26.28 12.91
CA MET A 38 10.06 27.23 13.86
C MET A 38 11.14 28.11 13.22
N PHE A 39 11.92 27.56 12.29
CA PHE A 39 13.13 28.21 11.78
C PHE A 39 13.21 28.23 10.25
N GLY A 40 12.25 27.62 9.57
CA GLY A 40 12.25 27.53 8.12
C GLY A 40 12.01 28.88 7.43
N ASN A 41 12.80 29.18 6.41
CA ASN A 41 12.55 30.27 5.48
C ASN A 41 12.58 29.70 4.05
N TYR A 42 11.39 29.56 3.47
CA TYR A 42 11.18 28.79 2.25
C TYR A 42 10.54 29.65 1.18
N ASP A 43 11.02 29.50 -0.05
CA ASP A 43 10.38 30.08 -1.22
C ASP A 43 9.14 29.28 -1.63
N LYS A 44 9.09 27.98 -1.28
CA LYS A 44 7.96 27.09 -1.57
C LYS A 44 7.87 25.94 -0.58
N VAL A 45 6.64 25.60 -0.20
CA VAL A 45 6.35 24.45 0.67
C VAL A 45 5.42 23.47 -0.06
N TYR A 46 5.76 22.19 -0.06
CA TYR A 46 4.88 21.11 -0.50
C TYR A 46 4.46 20.27 0.69
N SER A 47 3.18 19.92 0.79
CA SER A 47 2.70 18.98 1.81
C SER A 47 1.89 17.84 1.19
N SER A 48 2.26 16.61 1.53
CA SER A 48 1.55 15.41 1.09
C SER A 48 0.86 14.74 2.27
N LYS A 49 -0.43 14.44 2.12
CA LYS A 49 -1.27 13.83 3.16
C LYS A 49 -2.09 12.68 2.58
N VAL A 50 -2.03 11.52 3.24
CA VAL A 50 -2.65 10.28 2.74
C VAL A 50 -4.00 10.03 3.39
N PHE A 51 -4.14 10.25 4.69
CA PHE A 51 -5.34 9.90 5.43
C PHE A 51 -6.31 11.07 5.56
N THR A 52 -7.61 10.79 5.48
CA THR A 52 -8.65 11.83 5.60
C THR A 52 -8.92 12.23 7.04
N TRP A 53 -8.51 11.41 8.02
CA TRP A 53 -8.78 11.59 9.45
C TRP A 53 -7.66 12.27 10.24
N THR A 54 -6.49 12.48 9.65
CA THR A 54 -5.42 13.28 10.29
C THR A 54 -5.75 14.76 10.15
N LYS A 55 -5.52 15.55 11.21
CA LYS A 55 -5.83 16.98 11.19
C LYS A 55 -4.74 17.72 10.42
N PRO A 56 -5.07 18.64 9.48
CA PRO A 56 -4.08 19.48 8.80
C PRO A 56 -3.12 20.15 9.79
N ASP A 57 -1.87 20.32 9.37
CA ASP A 57 -0.87 21.03 10.18
C ASP A 57 -1.20 22.53 10.14
N PRO A 58 -1.54 23.16 11.29
CA PRO A 58 -1.93 24.58 11.33
C PRO A 58 -0.75 25.54 11.08
N TYR A 59 0.48 25.04 11.02
CA TYR A 59 1.68 25.83 10.77
C TYR A 59 2.08 25.88 9.29
N LEU A 60 1.39 25.14 8.41
CA LEU A 60 1.63 25.26 6.98
C LEU A 60 1.24 26.66 6.50
N PRO A 61 2.04 27.29 5.62
CA PRO A 61 1.68 28.58 5.04
C PRO A 61 0.47 28.43 4.10
N GLU A 62 -0.30 29.50 3.94
CA GLU A 62 -1.54 29.48 3.13
C GLU A 62 -1.30 29.15 1.66
N ASP A 63 -0.11 29.47 1.14
CA ASP A 63 0.32 29.22 -0.23
C ASP A 63 1.04 27.87 -0.41
N ALA A 64 1.05 27.00 0.61
CA ALA A 64 1.60 25.66 0.50
C ALA A 64 0.89 24.86 -0.61
N VAL A 65 1.68 24.19 -1.46
CA VAL A 65 1.16 23.26 -2.46
C VAL A 65 0.83 21.94 -1.76
N ILE A 66 -0.46 21.68 -1.57
CA ILE A 66 -0.95 20.49 -0.88
C ILE A 66 -1.42 19.42 -1.86
N GLY A 67 -1.22 18.14 -1.51
CA GLY A 67 -1.68 17.03 -2.32
C GLY A 67 -1.84 15.72 -1.55
N GLY A 68 -2.39 14.73 -2.23
CA GLY A 68 -2.71 13.43 -1.65
C GLY A 68 -4.16 13.31 -1.18
N THR A 69 -4.61 12.07 -0.98
CA THR A 69 -6.02 11.75 -0.72
C THR A 69 -6.61 12.48 0.50
N GLY A 70 -5.78 12.77 1.50
CA GLY A 70 -6.21 13.41 2.74
C GLY A 70 -6.35 14.93 2.66
N TYR A 71 -5.92 15.56 1.56
CA TYR A 71 -6.11 16.98 1.26
C TYR A 71 -7.04 17.16 0.05
N ASP A 72 -6.55 16.80 -1.13
CA ASP A 72 -7.26 16.91 -2.41
C ASP A 72 -7.07 15.63 -3.20
N ILE A 73 -8.16 14.87 -3.33
CA ILE A 73 -8.18 13.61 -4.05
C ILE A 73 -7.87 13.74 -5.55
N SER A 74 -8.09 14.93 -6.13
CA SER A 74 -7.85 15.21 -7.54
C SER A 74 -6.42 15.66 -7.84
N SER A 75 -5.64 15.96 -6.80
CA SER A 75 -4.26 16.42 -6.95
C SER A 75 -3.37 15.37 -7.62
N THR A 76 -2.60 15.81 -8.61
CA THR A 76 -1.61 14.98 -9.34
C THR A 76 -0.30 15.74 -9.47
N LEU A 77 0.82 15.02 -9.46
CA LEU A 77 2.10 15.61 -9.80
C LEU A 77 2.13 16.01 -11.29
N PRO A 78 2.85 17.09 -11.66
CA PRO A 78 3.19 17.36 -13.05
C PRO A 78 3.94 16.15 -13.66
N ASN A 79 3.76 15.92 -14.96
CA ASN A 79 4.30 14.73 -15.63
C ASN A 79 5.83 14.64 -15.53
N GLU A 80 6.51 15.78 -15.63
CA GLU A 80 7.97 15.90 -15.50
C GLU A 80 8.47 15.56 -14.08
N VAL A 81 7.67 15.84 -13.05
CA VAL A 81 7.98 15.43 -11.67
C VAL A 81 7.67 13.95 -11.49
N GLU A 82 6.51 13.51 -11.97
CA GLU A 82 6.09 12.11 -11.89
C GLU A 82 7.06 11.16 -12.62
N ALA A 83 7.72 11.62 -13.67
CA ALA A 83 8.72 10.84 -14.40
C ALA A 83 10.09 10.72 -13.68
N MET A 84 10.31 11.45 -12.60
CA MET A 84 11.60 11.41 -11.90
C MET A 84 11.84 10.08 -11.19
N MET A 85 13.10 9.64 -11.21
CA MET A 85 13.64 8.68 -10.22
C MET A 85 13.42 9.27 -8.82
N PRO A 86 12.78 8.54 -7.88
CA PRO A 86 12.60 9.02 -6.52
C PRO A 86 13.94 9.37 -5.85
N ASP A 87 14.01 10.48 -5.12
CA ASP A 87 15.16 10.78 -4.26
C ASP A 87 15.14 9.89 -3.01
N TYR A 88 15.82 8.75 -3.08
CA TYR A 88 15.88 7.78 -1.98
C TYR A 88 16.68 8.26 -0.77
N SER A 89 17.55 9.27 -0.93
CA SER A 89 18.28 9.88 0.19
C SER A 89 17.40 10.75 1.08
N LEU A 90 16.23 11.18 0.59
CA LEU A 90 15.30 12.00 1.36
C LEU A 90 14.81 11.26 2.64
N TYR A 91 14.66 9.94 2.56
CA TYR A 91 14.17 9.08 3.64
C TYR A 91 15.19 8.02 4.08
N ASP A 92 16.44 8.08 3.60
CA ASP A 92 17.47 7.06 3.81
C ASP A 92 16.99 5.63 3.48
N CYS A 93 16.28 5.50 2.35
CA CYS A 93 15.66 4.24 1.94
C CYS A 93 16.70 3.16 1.58
N ASP A 94 16.41 1.91 1.96
CA ASP A 94 17.19 0.72 1.61
C ASP A 94 16.52 -0.15 0.51
N LYS A 95 15.41 0.35 -0.03
CA LYS A 95 14.51 -0.34 -0.99
C LYS A 95 14.03 0.64 -2.05
N SER A 96 13.74 0.11 -3.23
CA SER A 96 13.07 0.83 -4.30
C SER A 96 11.57 0.88 -4.04
N TYR A 97 10.93 2.03 -4.31
CA TYR A 97 9.50 2.24 -4.12
C TYR A 97 8.88 2.81 -5.39
N GLY A 98 7.77 2.24 -5.84
CA GLY A 98 7.14 2.73 -7.07
C GLY A 98 5.81 2.06 -7.40
N PHE A 99 5.34 2.36 -8.60
CA PHE A 99 4.08 1.89 -9.15
C PHE A 99 4.32 1.48 -10.61
N LEU A 100 3.96 0.26 -10.98
CA LEU A 100 4.05 -0.18 -12.37
C LEU A 100 2.77 0.19 -13.15
N THR A 101 1.66 0.25 -12.43
CA THR A 101 0.31 0.54 -12.91
C THR A 101 -0.39 1.50 -11.95
N ARG A 102 -1.37 2.24 -12.48
CA ARG A 102 -2.27 3.11 -11.70
C ARG A 102 -3.72 2.82 -12.08
N GLY A 103 -4.65 3.14 -11.19
CA GLY A 103 -6.06 2.79 -11.34
C GLY A 103 -6.38 1.33 -11.01
N CYS A 104 -7.63 0.92 -11.19
CA CYS A 104 -8.08 -0.44 -10.95
C CYS A 104 -9.30 -0.80 -11.83
N ILE A 105 -9.49 -2.09 -12.11
CA ILE A 105 -10.68 -2.59 -12.81
C ILE A 105 -11.89 -2.78 -11.88
N ARG A 106 -11.68 -2.68 -10.57
CA ARG A 106 -12.70 -2.91 -9.54
C ARG A 106 -13.26 -1.58 -9.05
N ALA A 107 -14.52 -1.59 -8.62
CA ALA A 107 -15.22 -0.45 -8.04
C ALA A 107 -15.65 -0.74 -6.59
N CYS A 108 -14.72 -1.20 -5.76
CA CYS A 108 -15.02 -1.53 -4.36
C CYS A 108 -15.54 -0.27 -3.62
N PRO A 109 -16.64 -0.37 -2.84
CA PRO A 109 -17.30 0.81 -2.28
C PRO A 109 -16.44 1.57 -1.25
N TRP A 110 -15.58 0.86 -0.52
CA TRP A 110 -14.62 1.43 0.44
C TRP A 110 -13.41 2.10 -0.22
N CYS A 111 -13.20 1.92 -1.52
CA CYS A 111 -11.97 2.35 -2.20
C CYS A 111 -12.07 3.77 -2.77
N PHE A 112 -10.95 4.51 -2.72
CA PHE A 112 -10.80 5.81 -3.38
C PHE A 112 -10.34 5.70 -4.84
N VAL A 113 -9.70 4.57 -5.22
CA VAL A 113 -9.02 4.40 -6.51
C VAL A 113 -9.91 4.67 -7.73
N PRO A 114 -11.17 4.20 -7.81
CA PRO A 114 -11.99 4.44 -9.01
C PRO A 114 -12.24 5.92 -9.30
N GLY A 115 -12.41 6.73 -8.26
CA GLY A 115 -12.60 8.18 -8.39
C GLY A 115 -11.27 8.95 -8.49
N LYS A 116 -10.23 8.48 -7.80
CA LYS A 116 -8.92 9.14 -7.72
C LYS A 116 -8.05 8.90 -8.95
N GLU A 117 -7.93 7.64 -9.37
CA GLU A 117 -6.98 7.21 -10.40
C GLU A 117 -7.66 6.68 -11.66
N GLY A 118 -8.94 6.35 -11.57
CA GLY A 118 -9.74 5.86 -12.70
C GLY A 118 -9.45 4.40 -13.06
N ARG A 119 -9.64 4.08 -14.35
CA ARG A 119 -9.43 2.74 -14.89
C ARG A 119 -7.95 2.37 -14.88
N ILE A 120 -7.68 1.07 -14.80
CA ILE A 120 -6.32 0.53 -14.82
C ILE A 120 -5.57 0.99 -16.08
N ARG A 121 -4.32 1.40 -15.91
CA ARG A 121 -3.40 1.79 -17.00
C ARG A 121 -1.95 1.51 -16.63
N ALA A 122 -1.11 1.34 -17.65
CA ALA A 122 0.34 1.36 -17.50
C ALA A 122 0.81 2.70 -16.89
N HIS A 123 1.93 2.65 -16.15
CA HIS A 123 2.48 3.83 -15.51
C HIS A 123 4.00 3.98 -15.65
N GLN A 124 4.80 3.11 -15.05
CA GLN A 124 6.26 3.15 -15.13
C GLN A 124 6.84 1.77 -15.40
N ASP A 125 8.01 1.73 -16.03
CA ASP A 125 8.86 0.54 -16.05
C ASP A 125 9.58 0.42 -14.70
N ILE A 126 9.87 -0.81 -14.26
CA ILE A 126 10.62 -1.06 -13.03
C ILE A 126 11.94 -0.29 -12.99
N GLU A 127 12.65 -0.18 -14.11
CA GLU A 127 13.94 0.49 -14.20
C GLU A 127 13.85 2.01 -13.97
N ASP A 128 12.67 2.62 -14.17
CA ASP A 128 12.46 4.06 -13.97
C ASP A 128 12.63 4.48 -12.50
N PHE A 129 12.50 3.53 -11.56
CA PHE A 129 12.65 3.78 -10.13
C PHE A 129 13.55 2.75 -9.42
N LEU A 130 14.28 1.90 -10.14
CA LEU A 130 15.10 0.84 -9.53
C LEU A 130 16.46 1.35 -9.07
N GLN A 131 16.60 1.63 -7.76
CA GLN A 131 17.92 1.91 -7.16
C GLN A 131 18.46 0.75 -6.31
N HIS A 132 17.57 -0.02 -5.70
CA HIS A 132 17.87 -1.16 -4.81
C HIS A 132 17.25 -2.45 -5.34
N LYS A 133 17.89 -3.60 -5.04
CA LYS A 133 17.39 -4.93 -5.44
C LYS A 133 16.10 -5.36 -4.74
N GLU A 134 15.79 -4.76 -3.60
CA GLU A 134 14.53 -4.94 -2.88
C GLU A 134 13.55 -3.86 -3.34
N VAL A 135 12.37 -4.27 -3.80
CA VAL A 135 11.38 -3.41 -4.43
C VAL A 135 10.03 -3.57 -3.74
N VAL A 136 9.45 -2.46 -3.33
CA VAL A 136 8.10 -2.38 -2.78
C VAL A 136 7.20 -1.64 -3.76
N LEU A 137 6.19 -2.35 -4.25
CA LEU A 137 5.25 -1.86 -5.25
C LEU A 137 3.91 -1.57 -4.59
N MET A 138 3.37 -0.39 -4.90
CA MET A 138 2.14 0.12 -4.31
C MET A 138 0.98 0.15 -5.31
N ASP A 139 1.10 -0.62 -6.39
CA ASP A 139 0.07 -0.83 -7.39
C ASP A 139 -1.28 -1.25 -6.79
N ASN A 140 -2.36 -0.63 -7.21
CA ASN A 140 -3.71 -1.00 -6.75
C ASN A 140 -4.17 -2.36 -7.29
N ASN A 141 -3.74 -2.73 -8.51
CA ASN A 141 -4.07 -4.03 -9.11
C ASN A 141 -3.13 -4.35 -10.29
N VAL A 142 -1.86 -4.65 -9.99
CA VAL A 142 -0.83 -4.91 -11.01
C VAL A 142 -1.20 -6.04 -12.00
N LEU A 143 -1.97 -7.04 -11.54
CA LEU A 143 -2.36 -8.20 -12.35
C LEU A 143 -3.45 -7.87 -13.39
N ALA A 144 -4.09 -6.71 -13.27
CA ALA A 144 -5.20 -6.32 -14.14
C ALA A 144 -4.76 -5.63 -15.45
N HIS A 145 -3.46 -5.57 -15.74
CA HIS A 145 -2.93 -4.93 -16.95
C HIS A 145 -1.73 -5.70 -17.51
N SER A 146 -1.64 -5.82 -18.85
CA SER A 146 -0.55 -6.55 -19.53
C SER A 146 0.83 -6.01 -19.16
N HIS A 147 1.00 -4.69 -19.17
CA HIS A 147 2.21 -4.02 -18.67
C HIS A 147 2.62 -4.53 -17.27
N GLY A 148 1.69 -4.64 -16.32
CA GLY A 148 2.00 -5.15 -14.98
C GLY A 148 2.53 -6.59 -15.00
N ILE A 149 1.99 -7.44 -15.87
CA ILE A 149 2.47 -8.82 -16.08
C ILE A 149 3.87 -8.83 -16.69
N GLU A 150 4.12 -8.02 -17.71
CA GLU A 150 5.44 -7.86 -18.35
C GLU A 150 6.50 -7.39 -17.36
N GLN A 151 6.15 -6.45 -16.49
CA GLN A 151 7.04 -5.95 -15.45
C GLN A 151 7.32 -6.99 -14.36
N ILE A 152 6.34 -7.83 -13.99
CA ILE A 152 6.57 -8.98 -13.09
C ILE A 152 7.56 -9.97 -13.71
N GLU A 153 7.41 -10.28 -15.00
CA GLU A 153 8.36 -11.13 -15.72
C GLU A 153 9.77 -10.53 -15.75
N LYS A 154 9.86 -9.22 -16.00
CA LYS A 154 11.12 -8.48 -16.00
C LYS A 154 11.80 -8.55 -14.64
N MET A 155 11.07 -8.28 -13.55
CA MET A 155 11.60 -8.38 -12.19
C MET A 155 12.08 -9.78 -11.83
N ALA A 156 11.36 -10.82 -12.25
CA ALA A 156 11.76 -12.21 -12.05
C ALA A 156 13.07 -12.54 -12.77
N LYS A 157 13.22 -12.11 -14.04
CA LYS A 157 14.47 -12.28 -14.83
C LYS A 157 15.65 -11.53 -14.21
N MET A 158 15.40 -10.35 -13.65
CA MET A 158 16.41 -9.54 -12.98
C MET A 158 16.81 -10.07 -11.59
N GLY A 159 16.07 -11.04 -11.04
CA GLY A 159 16.32 -11.58 -9.71
C GLY A 159 16.05 -10.58 -8.59
N LEU A 160 15.07 -9.69 -8.78
CA LEU A 160 14.66 -8.71 -7.77
C LEU A 160 13.85 -9.37 -6.66
N LYS A 161 13.92 -8.77 -5.47
CA LYS A 161 13.15 -9.17 -4.30
C LYS A 161 11.92 -8.27 -4.18
N VAL A 162 10.73 -8.83 -4.31
CA VAL A 162 9.50 -8.05 -4.54
C VAL A 162 8.53 -8.14 -3.37
N ASP A 163 7.89 -7.01 -3.05
CA ASP A 163 6.71 -6.89 -2.17
C ASP A 163 5.62 -6.04 -2.85
N PHE A 164 4.50 -6.67 -3.24
CA PHE A 164 3.30 -5.93 -3.64
C PHE A 164 2.50 -5.55 -2.40
N ASN A 165 2.75 -4.34 -1.87
CA ASN A 165 2.29 -3.93 -0.56
C ASN A 165 0.75 -3.79 -0.46
N GLN A 166 0.08 -3.42 -1.55
CA GLN A 166 -1.39 -3.26 -1.59
C GLN A 166 -2.16 -4.58 -1.77
N GLY A 167 -1.46 -5.70 -2.01
CA GLY A 167 -2.08 -7.00 -2.25
C GLY A 167 -2.41 -7.27 -3.73
N LEU A 168 -2.33 -8.54 -4.10
CA LEU A 168 -2.70 -9.04 -5.43
C LEU A 168 -4.20 -9.42 -5.43
N ASP A 169 -4.89 -9.12 -6.53
CA ASP A 169 -6.29 -9.54 -6.72
C ASP A 169 -6.37 -11.05 -6.90
N ALA A 170 -6.77 -11.78 -5.86
CA ALA A 170 -6.86 -13.25 -5.85
C ALA A 170 -7.71 -13.80 -7.00
N ARG A 171 -8.71 -13.04 -7.48
CA ARG A 171 -9.57 -13.45 -8.60
C ARG A 171 -8.85 -13.53 -9.95
N LEU A 172 -7.68 -12.89 -10.06
CA LEU A 172 -6.86 -12.88 -11.28
C LEU A 172 -5.72 -13.90 -11.23
N ILE A 173 -5.56 -14.63 -10.12
CA ILE A 173 -4.50 -15.63 -9.98
C ILE A 173 -5.01 -16.97 -10.53
N ASP A 174 -4.82 -17.15 -11.83
CA ASP A 174 -5.01 -18.43 -12.51
C ASP A 174 -3.71 -19.26 -12.55
N ASN A 175 -3.73 -20.38 -13.26
CA ASN A 175 -2.58 -21.28 -13.40
C ASN A 175 -1.38 -20.62 -14.11
N SER A 176 -1.61 -19.70 -15.05
CA SER A 176 -0.54 -19.00 -15.77
C SER A 176 0.12 -17.95 -14.87
N ILE A 177 -0.69 -17.17 -14.14
CA ILE A 177 -0.23 -16.15 -13.21
C ILE A 177 0.48 -16.80 -12.02
N ALA A 178 -0.04 -17.89 -11.45
CA ALA A 178 0.63 -18.59 -10.36
C ALA A 178 2.02 -19.12 -10.75
N LYS A 179 2.18 -19.65 -11.97
CA LYS A 179 3.49 -20.05 -12.53
C LYS A 179 4.45 -18.88 -12.67
N LEU A 180 3.96 -17.71 -13.06
CA LEU A 180 4.77 -16.50 -13.14
C LEU A 180 5.20 -16.05 -11.74
N LEU A 181 4.25 -15.93 -10.81
CA LEU A 181 4.51 -15.51 -9.44
C LEU A 181 5.45 -16.46 -8.69
N ALA A 182 5.48 -17.76 -9.04
CA ALA A 182 6.44 -18.72 -8.50
C ALA A 182 7.90 -18.45 -8.89
N LYS A 183 8.15 -17.69 -9.96
CA LYS A 183 9.50 -17.28 -10.39
C LYS A 183 10.02 -16.05 -9.66
N VAL A 184 9.14 -15.33 -8.95
CA VAL A 184 9.48 -14.10 -8.24
C VAL A 184 10.12 -14.43 -6.90
N THR A 185 11.20 -13.72 -6.54
CA THR A 185 11.76 -13.80 -5.19
C THR A 185 10.94 -12.90 -4.27
N TRP A 186 10.11 -13.50 -3.42
CA TRP A 186 9.23 -12.76 -2.53
C TRP A 186 9.94 -12.33 -1.25
N LYS A 187 9.88 -11.03 -0.92
CA LYS A 187 10.39 -10.53 0.37
C LYS A 187 9.56 -9.36 0.89
N PRO A 188 8.77 -9.51 1.98
CA PRO A 188 8.59 -10.74 2.75
C PRO A 188 7.45 -11.63 2.24
N SER A 189 6.45 -11.09 1.56
CA SER A 189 5.14 -11.73 1.48
C SER A 189 4.56 -11.73 0.08
N ILE A 190 3.76 -12.76 -0.21
CA ILE A 190 2.66 -12.63 -1.17
C ILE A 190 1.46 -12.11 -0.37
N ARG A 191 0.97 -10.93 -0.73
CA ARG A 191 -0.17 -10.29 -0.07
C ARG A 191 -1.41 -10.46 -0.90
N LEU A 192 -2.51 -10.81 -0.27
CA LEU A 192 -3.86 -10.84 -0.85
C LEU A 192 -4.79 -9.98 0.01
N ALA A 193 -6.02 -9.79 -0.43
CA ALA A 193 -7.08 -9.19 0.37
C ALA A 193 -8.32 -10.10 0.37
N CYS A 194 -8.90 -10.27 1.55
CA CYS A 194 -10.16 -10.97 1.75
C CYS A 194 -11.09 -9.99 2.47
N ASP A 195 -11.56 -8.97 1.77
CA ASP A 195 -12.33 -7.86 2.34
C ASP A 195 -13.84 -8.14 2.45
N SER A 196 -14.32 -9.27 1.91
CA SER A 196 -15.71 -9.73 2.00
C SER A 196 -15.78 -11.26 1.94
N VAL A 197 -16.86 -11.87 2.44
CA VAL A 197 -17.03 -13.33 2.45
C VAL A 197 -16.94 -13.94 1.05
N GLU A 198 -17.36 -13.22 0.00
CA GLU A 198 -17.25 -13.66 -1.39
C GLU A 198 -15.79 -13.83 -1.85
N MET A 199 -14.83 -13.24 -1.14
CA MET A 199 -13.40 -13.40 -1.43
C MET A 199 -12.80 -14.68 -0.84
N ILE A 200 -13.50 -15.40 0.04
CA ILE A 200 -13.02 -16.67 0.62
C ILE A 200 -12.63 -17.66 -0.48
N GLU A 201 -13.54 -17.92 -1.42
CA GLU A 201 -13.31 -18.90 -2.48
C GLU A 201 -12.23 -18.48 -3.50
N PRO A 202 -12.20 -17.22 -4.00
CA PRO A 202 -11.07 -16.71 -4.77
C PRO A 202 -9.72 -16.83 -4.05
N VAL A 203 -9.65 -16.48 -2.76
CA VAL A 203 -8.41 -16.59 -1.98
C VAL A 203 -7.99 -18.05 -1.83
N ARG A 204 -8.93 -18.97 -1.56
CA ARG A 204 -8.65 -20.41 -1.48
C ARG A 204 -8.00 -20.91 -2.77
N LYS A 205 -8.63 -20.66 -3.92
CA LYS A 205 -8.12 -21.08 -5.24
C LYS A 205 -6.76 -20.48 -5.56
N ALA A 206 -6.59 -19.17 -5.32
CA ALA A 206 -5.33 -18.49 -5.57
C ALA A 206 -4.19 -19.10 -4.74
N VAL A 207 -4.40 -19.30 -3.44
CA VAL A 207 -3.39 -19.88 -2.56
C VAL A 207 -3.06 -21.33 -2.93
N GLU A 208 -4.06 -22.14 -3.30
CA GLU A 208 -3.84 -23.51 -3.79
C GLU A 208 -2.95 -23.52 -5.03
N LEU A 209 -3.23 -22.66 -6.02
CA LEU A 209 -2.42 -22.54 -7.23
C LEU A 209 -1.01 -22.04 -6.94
N LEU A 210 -0.86 -21.02 -6.09
CA LEU A 210 0.44 -20.49 -5.70
C LEU A 210 1.30 -21.55 -5.02
N ARG A 211 0.71 -22.33 -4.10
CA ARG A 211 1.39 -23.45 -3.43
C ARG A 211 1.72 -24.58 -4.41
N TRP A 212 0.79 -24.93 -5.29
CA TRP A 212 0.98 -25.97 -6.30
C TRP A 212 2.15 -25.68 -7.23
N HIS A 213 2.32 -24.41 -7.63
CA HIS A 213 3.45 -23.96 -8.46
C HIS A 213 4.69 -23.58 -7.67
N ASN A 214 4.71 -23.84 -6.36
CA ASN A 214 5.86 -23.60 -5.48
C ASN A 214 6.28 -22.13 -5.39
N ALA A 215 5.31 -21.21 -5.29
CA ALA A 215 5.59 -19.83 -4.87
C ALA A 215 5.93 -19.83 -3.37
N THR A 216 7.14 -19.38 -3.01
CA THR A 216 7.72 -19.54 -1.67
C THR A 216 7.99 -18.21 -0.96
N PRO A 217 6.94 -17.43 -0.59
CA PRO A 217 7.14 -16.27 0.26
C PRO A 217 7.52 -16.69 1.70
N ILE A 218 8.08 -15.75 2.47
CA ILE A 218 8.27 -15.95 3.91
C ILE A 218 6.92 -16.18 4.59
N ARG A 219 5.88 -15.51 4.11
CA ARG A 219 4.49 -15.74 4.53
C ARG A 219 3.49 -15.40 3.44
N TYR A 220 2.38 -16.13 3.41
CA TYR A 220 1.17 -15.72 2.73
C TYR A 220 0.40 -14.79 3.67
N PHE A 221 0.19 -13.55 3.24
CA PHE A 221 -0.39 -12.50 4.06
C PHE A 221 -1.73 -12.07 3.47
N CYS A 222 -2.71 -11.74 4.31
CA CYS A 222 -4.03 -11.32 3.83
C CYS A 222 -4.56 -10.12 4.61
N TYR A 223 -4.86 -9.03 3.90
CA TYR A 223 -5.61 -7.92 4.46
C TYR A 223 -7.09 -8.31 4.65
N VAL A 224 -7.68 -7.84 5.75
CA VAL A 224 -9.07 -8.06 6.09
C VAL A 224 -9.65 -6.73 6.57
N LEU A 225 -10.49 -6.10 5.76
CA LEU A 225 -11.30 -4.97 6.20
C LEU A 225 -12.34 -5.44 7.24
N VAL A 226 -12.39 -4.79 8.40
CA VAL A 226 -13.30 -5.14 9.49
C VAL A 226 -14.39 -4.09 9.61
N ASP A 227 -15.57 -4.40 9.09
CA ASP A 227 -16.79 -3.61 9.26
C ASP A 227 -17.74 -4.33 10.21
N ASP A 228 -18.39 -5.41 9.74
CA ASP A 228 -19.13 -6.34 10.59
C ASP A 228 -18.21 -7.39 11.24
N ILE A 229 -18.45 -7.70 12.52
CA ILE A 229 -17.58 -8.59 13.31
C ILE A 229 -17.79 -10.05 12.95
N ASP A 230 -19.03 -10.47 12.70
CA ASP A 230 -19.34 -11.89 12.43
C ASP A 230 -18.83 -12.29 11.04
N ASP A 231 -19.04 -11.42 10.05
CA ASP A 231 -18.47 -11.54 8.70
C ASP A 231 -16.93 -11.59 8.74
N ALA A 232 -16.30 -10.66 9.48
CA ALA A 232 -14.85 -10.65 9.62
C ALA A 232 -14.33 -11.90 10.34
N LEU A 233 -15.04 -12.40 11.37
CA LEU A 233 -14.67 -13.60 12.10
C LEU A 233 -14.69 -14.85 11.23
N GLU A 234 -15.69 -15.01 10.36
CA GLU A 234 -15.74 -16.10 9.38
C GLU A 234 -14.50 -16.10 8.50
N ARG A 235 -14.18 -14.95 7.89
CA ARG A 235 -12.99 -14.79 7.04
C ARG A 235 -11.71 -15.09 7.80
N ILE A 236 -11.58 -14.61 9.04
CA ILE A 236 -10.41 -14.85 9.88
C ILE A 236 -10.23 -16.33 10.22
N ARG A 237 -11.32 -17.04 10.52
CA ARG A 237 -11.29 -18.50 10.75
C ARG A 237 -10.85 -19.25 9.51
N PHE A 238 -11.41 -18.90 8.36
CA PHE A 238 -11.01 -19.46 7.07
C PHE A 238 -9.51 -19.25 6.80
N LEU A 239 -9.03 -18.01 6.87
CA LEU A 239 -7.62 -17.66 6.59
C LEU A 239 -6.66 -18.38 7.55
N LYS A 240 -7.01 -18.46 8.84
CA LYS A 240 -6.25 -19.21 9.84
C LYS A 240 -6.22 -20.71 9.50
N GLY A 241 -7.34 -21.28 9.07
CA GLY A 241 -7.47 -22.70 8.70
C GLY A 241 -6.62 -23.10 7.49
N ILE A 242 -6.33 -22.16 6.58
CA ILE A 242 -5.46 -22.39 5.42
C ILE A 242 -4.03 -21.87 5.61
N TYR A 243 -3.62 -21.53 6.84
CA TYR A 243 -2.27 -21.06 7.19
C TYR A 243 -1.85 -19.75 6.50
N LEU A 244 -2.78 -18.78 6.42
CA LEU A 244 -2.48 -17.41 6.03
C LEU A 244 -2.30 -16.53 7.28
N ASP A 245 -1.50 -15.48 7.14
CA ASP A 245 -1.30 -14.44 8.15
C ASP A 245 -2.30 -13.28 7.89
N PRO A 246 -3.46 -13.24 8.58
CA PRO A 246 -4.39 -12.13 8.43
C PRO A 246 -3.86 -10.86 9.08
N PHE A 247 -4.26 -9.70 8.55
CA PHE A 247 -4.09 -8.40 9.16
C PHE A 247 -5.38 -7.60 9.03
N CYS A 248 -6.02 -7.36 10.17
CA CYS A 248 -7.27 -6.66 10.26
C CYS A 248 -7.07 -5.15 10.21
N GLN A 249 -7.81 -4.49 9.33
CA GLN A 249 -7.92 -3.05 9.24
C GLN A 249 -9.35 -2.65 9.63
N PRO A 250 -9.56 -2.06 10.82
CA PRO A 250 -10.85 -1.50 11.19
C PRO A 250 -11.33 -0.53 10.12
N TYR A 251 -12.55 -0.70 9.63
CA TYR A 251 -13.10 0.13 8.58
C TYR A 251 -13.19 1.57 9.05
N ARG A 252 -12.66 2.47 8.21
CA ARG A 252 -12.88 3.92 8.27
C ARG A 252 -13.51 4.31 6.96
N ASP A 253 -14.64 4.99 7.03
CA ASP A 253 -15.27 5.50 5.83
C ASP A 253 -14.47 6.66 5.21
N LYS A 254 -14.95 7.16 4.07
CA LYS A 254 -14.28 8.26 3.35
C LYS A 254 -14.28 9.56 4.14
N GLY A 255 -15.22 9.74 5.08
CA GLY A 255 -15.26 10.86 6.02
C GLY A 255 -14.24 10.75 7.14
N GLY A 256 -13.55 9.60 7.27
CA GLY A 256 -12.54 9.38 8.28
C GLY A 256 -13.11 9.03 9.66
N ASN A 257 -14.36 8.56 9.72
CA ASN A 257 -15.01 8.21 10.98
C ASN A 257 -14.20 7.19 11.78
N GLU A 258 -14.14 7.39 13.09
CA GLU A 258 -13.44 6.49 14.00
C GLU A 258 -14.10 5.10 13.98
N PRO A 259 -13.33 4.02 13.82
CA PRO A 259 -13.86 2.67 13.94
C PRO A 259 -14.47 2.47 15.32
N THR A 260 -15.45 1.60 15.44
CA THR A 260 -16.05 1.27 16.73
C THR A 260 -15.03 0.62 17.68
N PHE A 261 -15.31 0.67 18.98
CA PHE A 261 -14.48 0.00 19.98
C PHE A 261 -14.33 -1.50 19.67
N ILE A 262 -15.42 -2.17 19.26
CA ILE A 262 -15.40 -3.61 18.97
C ILE A 262 -14.55 -3.93 17.72
N GLN A 263 -14.61 -3.11 16.66
CA GLN A 263 -13.74 -3.26 15.48
C GLN A 263 -12.27 -3.11 15.84
N ARG A 264 -11.90 -2.11 16.66
CA ARG A 264 -10.52 -1.94 17.13
C ARG A 264 -10.05 -3.10 18.02
N LYS A 265 -10.92 -3.58 18.91
CA LYS A 265 -10.67 -4.73 19.79
C LYS A 265 -10.47 -6.01 18.98
N PHE A 266 -11.29 -6.23 17.96
CA PHE A 266 -11.16 -7.34 17.02
C PHE A 266 -9.84 -7.28 16.24
N ALA A 267 -9.50 -6.12 15.68
CA ALA A 267 -8.24 -5.96 14.99
C ALA A 267 -7.03 -6.17 15.91
N ARG A 268 -7.09 -5.72 17.17
CA ARG A 268 -6.04 -5.99 18.17
C ARG A 268 -5.88 -7.50 18.41
N TRP A 269 -6.97 -8.24 18.55
CA TRP A 269 -6.94 -9.70 18.72
C TRP A 269 -6.20 -10.39 17.57
N VAL A 270 -6.53 -10.04 16.32
CA VAL A 270 -5.92 -10.65 15.12
C VAL A 270 -4.48 -10.20 14.90
N ASN A 271 -4.21 -8.90 15.03
CA ASN A 271 -2.93 -8.32 14.67
C ASN A 271 -1.84 -8.61 15.72
N HIS A 272 -2.23 -8.85 16.98
CA HIS A 272 -1.30 -9.28 18.02
C HIS A 272 -1.05 -10.79 17.94
N LYS A 273 -0.04 -11.20 17.16
CA LYS A 273 0.20 -12.61 16.79
C LYS A 273 0.30 -13.60 17.95
N ALA A 274 0.83 -13.20 19.11
CA ALA A 274 0.84 -14.08 20.28
C ALA A 274 -0.59 -14.39 20.76
N ILE A 275 -1.44 -13.37 20.89
CA ILE A 275 -2.85 -13.51 21.32
C ILE A 275 -3.63 -14.32 20.28
N PHE A 276 -3.50 -13.96 18.99
CA PHE A 276 -4.23 -14.62 17.91
C PHE A 276 -3.95 -16.13 17.81
N LYS A 277 -2.73 -16.55 18.18
CA LYS A 277 -2.32 -17.95 18.17
C LYS A 277 -2.84 -18.72 19.38
N THR A 278 -3.03 -18.08 20.53
CA THR A 278 -3.33 -18.75 21.80
C THR A 278 -4.78 -18.65 22.25
N THR A 279 -5.58 -17.77 21.65
CA THR A 279 -6.92 -17.42 22.16
C THR A 279 -7.95 -17.33 21.04
N THR A 280 -9.17 -17.82 21.29
CA THR A 280 -10.32 -17.64 20.39
C THR A 280 -10.85 -16.20 20.45
N TRP A 281 -11.70 -15.80 19.50
CA TRP A 281 -12.33 -14.49 19.59
C TRP A 281 -13.29 -14.43 20.77
N GLU A 282 -14.05 -15.51 21.00
CA GLU A 282 -15.02 -15.64 22.08
C GLU A 282 -14.33 -15.44 23.44
N ASP A 283 -13.23 -16.15 23.69
CA ASP A 283 -12.47 -16.01 24.94
C ASP A 283 -11.84 -14.62 25.10
N TYR A 284 -11.33 -14.05 24.00
CA TYR A 284 -10.73 -12.72 24.02
C TYR A 284 -11.77 -11.63 24.26
N CYS A 285 -12.94 -11.75 23.64
CA CYS A 285 -14.01 -10.78 23.75
C CYS A 285 -14.55 -10.72 25.18
N LEU A 286 -14.75 -11.87 25.83
CA LEU A 286 -15.24 -11.96 27.21
C LEU A 286 -14.25 -11.44 28.26
N ARG A 287 -12.95 -11.74 28.12
CA ARG A 287 -11.92 -11.38 29.12
C ARG A 287 -11.61 -9.88 29.24
N TYR A 288 -11.97 -9.11 28.22
CA TYR A 288 -11.69 -7.68 28.12
C TYR A 288 -12.96 -6.88 27.81
N ALA A 289 -14.12 -7.39 28.24
CA ALA A 289 -15.42 -6.73 28.16
C ALA A 289 -15.56 -5.66 29.25
#